data_AF-A0A2K8UBY8-F1
#
_entry.id   AF-A0A2K8UBY8-F1
#
_cell.length_a   1.000
_cell.length_b   1.000
_cell.length_c   1.000
_cell.angle_alpha   90.00
_cell.angle_beta   90.00
_cell.angle_gamma   90.00
#
_symmetry.space_group_name_H-M   'P 1'
#
loop_
_entity.id
_entity.type
_entity.pdbx_description
1 polymer ?
#
loop_
_entity_poly.entity_id
_entity_poly.type
_entity_poly.pdbx_seq_one_letter_code
_entity_poly.pdbx_strand_id
1 'polypeptide(L)'
;MDLKQAMEELLSMMVKKKASDLFITVGWPPSIKVDGVVRPAAKDKLTAEQVRDLVFLLMNERQKAEFLKTNECQFAIDRPTLGRFRVSALVQRDAAAMVLRRIETKIPTLEELMPPPAPREAPRRAPQVQEGGVRPPPPKEEPTFPPVVKTLKDFALTKRGMVIFVGGTGTGKSTSLAALVGYRNHLSTGHIITIEDPIEFVHDHDGCIITQREVGVDTESFEVALKNTLRQAPDVILIGEIRTRATMEYAITFSETGHLVLATLHANNANQALDRIINFFPSEAHNQLFLDLSLNLKAVVAQQLVPRKSGQGRRAVIEILINTPLAADMIRKGEVHKLKELMKKSREQGMVTFDQALYDLYQEGEINYEEALRLADSANEVRLMIKLQGGGEQHDAMTRAISEISLIEQEDDGMPLRLGD
;
A
#
# COMPACT_ATOMS: atom_id res chain seq x y z
N MET A 1 -42.89 9.85 5.00
CA MET A 1 -41.96 8.72 4.80
C MET A 1 -41.15 8.62 6.08
N ASP A 2 -41.08 7.43 6.69
CA ASP A 2 -40.21 7.23 7.85
C ASP A 2 -38.75 7.52 7.43
N LEU A 3 -38.09 8.45 8.12
CA LEU A 3 -36.70 8.84 7.81
C LEU A 3 -35.74 7.64 7.94
N LYS A 4 -36.06 6.68 8.82
CA LYS A 4 -35.31 5.44 8.94
C LYS A 4 -35.42 4.58 7.68
N GLN A 5 -36.64 4.36 7.20
CA GLN A 5 -36.87 3.64 5.96
C GLN A 5 -36.21 4.34 4.76
N ALA A 6 -36.29 5.68 4.72
CA ALA A 6 -35.63 6.48 3.69
C ALA A 6 -34.11 6.26 3.65
N MET A 7 -33.47 6.24 4.82
CA MET A 7 -32.03 5.97 4.92
C MET A 7 -31.68 4.58 4.40
N GLU A 8 -32.41 3.54 4.81
CA GLU A 8 -32.15 2.17 4.36
C GLU A 8 -32.34 2.01 2.84
N GLU A 9 -33.33 2.69 2.25
CA GLU A 9 -33.53 2.72 0.80
C GLU A 9 -32.36 3.40 0.07
N LEU A 10 -31.84 4.52 0.60
CA LEU A 10 -30.68 5.21 0.04
C LEU A 10 -29.42 4.34 0.10
N LEU A 11 -29.16 3.68 1.23
CA LEU A 11 -28.04 2.75 1.38
C LEU A 11 -28.19 1.54 0.45
N SER A 12 -29.39 0.97 0.33
CA SER A 12 -29.69 -0.11 -0.61
C SER A 12 -29.43 0.33 -2.07
N MET A 13 -29.81 1.56 -2.42
CA MET A 13 -29.53 2.13 -3.73
C MET A 13 -28.05 2.30 -4.00
N MET A 14 -27.26 2.72 -3.00
CA MET A 14 -25.80 2.81 -3.15
C MET A 14 -25.22 1.44 -3.53
N VAL A 15 -25.61 0.38 -2.81
CA VAL A 15 -25.12 -0.99 -3.04
C VAL A 15 -25.54 -1.49 -4.43
N LYS A 16 -26.84 -1.39 -4.76
CA LYS A 16 -27.39 -1.87 -6.04
C LYS A 16 -26.79 -1.16 -7.25
N LYS A 17 -26.51 0.15 -7.14
CA LYS A 17 -25.94 0.96 -8.22
C LYS A 17 -24.41 1.02 -8.19
N LYS A 18 -23.75 0.29 -7.28
CA LYS A 18 -22.29 0.34 -7.06
C LYS A 18 -21.77 1.78 -6.89
N ALA A 19 -22.53 2.61 -6.17
CA ALA A 19 -22.11 3.98 -5.88
C ALA A 19 -20.95 4.01 -4.88
N SER A 20 -20.00 4.91 -5.09
CA SER A 20 -18.86 5.10 -4.18
C SER A 20 -19.24 5.91 -2.94
N ASP A 21 -20.05 6.95 -3.12
CA ASP A 21 -20.39 7.91 -2.06
C ASP A 21 -21.88 8.31 -2.13
N LEU A 22 -22.48 8.63 -0.98
CA LEU A 22 -23.81 9.23 -0.81
C LEU A 22 -23.66 10.56 -0.08
N PHE A 23 -24.30 11.60 -0.59
CA PHE A 23 -24.26 12.96 -0.11
C PHE A 23 -25.63 13.36 0.40
N ILE A 24 -25.67 13.86 1.63
CA ILE A 24 -26.85 14.36 2.31
C ILE A 24 -26.58 15.82 2.73
N THR A 25 -27.33 16.77 2.16
CA THR A 25 -27.18 18.20 2.42
C THR A 25 -28.49 18.95 2.27
N VAL A 26 -28.63 20.08 2.96
CA VAL A 26 -29.82 20.93 2.94
C VAL A 26 -30.03 21.57 1.58
N GLY A 27 -31.29 21.68 1.16
CA GLY A 27 -31.69 22.36 -0.07
C GLY A 27 -31.41 21.58 -1.36
N TRP A 28 -30.94 20.34 -1.24
CA TRP A 28 -30.63 19.46 -2.38
C TRP A 28 -31.18 18.04 -2.13
N PRO A 29 -31.52 17.28 -3.19
CA PRO A 29 -31.91 15.89 -3.02
C PRO A 29 -30.72 15.02 -2.57
N PRO A 30 -30.97 13.94 -1.79
CA PRO A 30 -29.97 12.90 -1.55
C PRO A 30 -29.33 12.49 -2.88
N SER A 31 -28.01 12.46 -2.94
CA SER A 31 -27.29 12.22 -4.21
C SER A 31 -26.21 11.17 -4.03
N ILE A 32 -26.04 10.30 -5.03
CA ILE A 32 -25.04 9.23 -5.03
C ILE A 32 -24.00 9.46 -6.14
N LYS A 33 -22.76 9.06 -5.92
CA LYS A 33 -21.70 9.10 -6.93
C LYS A 33 -21.50 7.73 -7.55
N VAL A 34 -21.76 7.62 -8.86
CA VAL A 34 -21.58 6.40 -9.64
C VAL A 34 -20.60 6.72 -10.77
N ASP A 35 -19.54 5.92 -10.90
CA ASP A 35 -18.49 6.09 -11.92
C ASP A 35 -17.90 7.52 -11.96
N GLY A 36 -17.68 8.11 -10.79
CA GLY A 36 -17.13 9.46 -10.68
C GLY A 36 -18.15 10.59 -10.78
N VAL A 37 -19.39 10.32 -11.20
CA VAL A 37 -20.42 11.33 -11.46
C VAL A 37 -21.49 11.31 -10.36
N VAL A 38 -21.77 12.49 -9.79
CA VAL A 38 -22.82 12.65 -8.76
C VAL A 38 -24.20 12.78 -9.43
N ARG A 39 -25.17 12.00 -8.97
CA ARG A 39 -26.55 11.98 -9.49
C ARG A 39 -27.56 11.93 -8.34
N PRO A 40 -28.71 12.62 -8.44
CA PRO A 40 -29.78 12.50 -7.45
C PRO A 40 -30.28 11.06 -7.31
N ALA A 41 -30.41 10.61 -6.06
CA ALA A 41 -31.00 9.33 -5.66
C ALA A 41 -32.50 9.46 -5.39
N ALA A 42 -32.97 10.64 -5.00
CA ALA A 42 -34.39 10.96 -4.83
C ALA A 42 -34.75 12.28 -5.55
N LYS A 43 -36.05 12.59 -5.63
CA LYS A 43 -36.56 13.79 -6.31
C LYS A 43 -36.62 15.01 -5.38
N ASP A 44 -37.02 14.78 -4.13
CA ASP A 44 -37.32 15.86 -3.19
C ASP A 44 -36.05 16.40 -2.54
N LYS A 45 -36.02 17.73 -2.36
CA LYS A 45 -34.96 18.42 -1.63
C LYS A 45 -35.15 18.20 -0.13
N LEU A 46 -34.05 18.03 0.59
CA LEU A 46 -34.09 17.89 2.04
C LEU A 46 -34.13 19.26 2.73
N THR A 47 -34.95 19.38 3.77
CA THR A 47 -34.95 20.53 4.69
C THR A 47 -33.82 20.42 5.72
N ALA A 48 -33.52 21.51 6.42
CA ALA A 48 -32.49 21.51 7.47
C ALA A 48 -32.82 20.53 8.62
N GLU A 49 -34.09 20.46 9.00
CA GLU A 49 -34.60 19.52 10.01
C GLU A 49 -34.42 18.06 9.55
N GLN A 50 -34.85 17.74 8.33
CA GLN A 50 -34.69 16.38 7.78
C GLN A 50 -33.24 15.93 7.71
N VAL A 51 -32.32 16.82 7.29
CA VAL A 51 -30.90 16.47 7.24
C VAL A 51 -30.33 16.23 8.63
N ARG A 52 -30.65 17.10 9.60
CA ARG A 52 -30.21 16.94 10.98
C ARG A 52 -30.69 15.60 11.55
N ASP A 53 -31.95 15.26 11.33
CA ASP A 53 -32.53 14.00 11.83
C ASP A 53 -31.88 12.79 11.18
N LEU A 54 -31.60 12.82 9.87
CA LEU A 54 -30.87 11.75 9.18
C LEU A 54 -29.44 11.58 9.70
N VAL A 55 -28.73 12.68 9.99
CA VAL A 55 -27.38 12.65 10.57
C VAL A 55 -27.42 12.02 11.97
N PHE A 56 -28.34 12.48 12.83
CA PHE A 56 -28.45 11.99 14.21
C PHE A 56 -28.97 10.56 14.31
N LEU A 57 -29.76 10.11 13.34
CA LEU A 57 -30.25 8.73 13.24
C LEU A 57 -29.10 7.72 13.15
N LEU A 58 -27.98 8.11 12.54
CA LEU A 58 -26.82 7.22 12.37
C LEU A 58 -25.85 7.23 13.56
N MET A 59 -26.00 8.20 14.46
CA MET A 59 -25.06 8.43 15.57
C MET A 59 -25.54 7.77 16.86
N ASN A 60 -24.59 7.23 17.64
CA ASN A 60 -24.80 6.96 19.06
C ASN A 60 -24.72 8.24 19.91
N GLU A 61 -25.07 8.17 21.19
CA GLU A 61 -25.09 9.36 22.08
C GLU A 61 -23.72 10.05 22.20
N ARG A 62 -22.63 9.29 22.17
CA ARG A 62 -21.26 9.82 22.23
C ARG A 62 -20.93 10.63 20.97
N GLN A 63 -21.22 10.05 19.80
CA GLN A 63 -21.00 10.68 18.49
C GLN A 63 -21.85 11.94 18.33
N LYS A 64 -23.10 11.94 18.82
CA LYS A 64 -23.94 13.15 18.88
C LYS A 64 -23.31 14.24 19.74
N ALA A 65 -22.83 13.88 20.94
CA ALA A 65 -22.18 14.84 21.83
C ALA A 65 -20.88 15.41 21.22
N GLU A 66 -20.09 14.58 20.55
CA GLU A 66 -18.90 15.00 19.80
C GLU A 66 -19.29 15.97 18.68
N PHE A 67 -20.21 15.57 17.80
CA PHE A 67 -20.66 16.39 16.67
C PHE A 67 -21.22 17.74 17.11
N LEU A 68 -22.02 17.78 18.19
CA LEU A 68 -22.56 19.02 18.74
C LEU A 68 -21.48 19.95 19.31
N LYS A 69 -20.33 19.39 19.74
CA LYS A 69 -19.23 20.14 20.33
C LYS A 69 -18.23 20.63 19.27
N THR A 70 -17.92 19.80 18.27
CA THR A 70 -16.83 20.04 17.31
C THR A 70 -17.31 20.41 15.92
N ASN A 71 -18.62 20.26 15.63
CA ASN A 71 -19.21 20.35 14.30
C ASN A 71 -18.72 19.30 13.30
N GLU A 72 -17.99 18.28 13.75
CA GLU A 72 -17.45 17.20 12.92
C GLU A 72 -17.49 15.87 13.67
N CYS A 73 -17.84 14.78 12.98
CA CYS A 73 -17.74 13.45 13.56
C CYS A 73 -17.52 12.39 12.46
N GLN A 74 -16.57 11.49 12.68
CA GLN A 74 -16.20 10.41 11.77
C GLN A 74 -16.50 9.08 12.46
N PHE A 75 -17.19 8.17 11.78
CA PHE A 75 -17.52 6.85 12.31
C PHE A 75 -17.87 5.87 11.19
N ALA A 76 -17.94 4.57 11.48
CA ALA A 76 -18.54 3.60 10.59
C ALA A 76 -19.89 3.10 11.12
N ILE A 77 -20.78 2.72 10.20
CA ILE A 77 -22.00 2.00 10.49
C ILE A 77 -21.97 0.65 9.79
N ASP A 78 -22.49 -0.38 10.46
CA ASP A 78 -22.80 -1.66 9.85
C ASP A 78 -24.30 -1.76 9.58
N ARG A 79 -24.64 -2.33 8.43
CA ARG A 79 -26.02 -2.59 8.03
C ARG A 79 -26.15 -4.04 7.57
N PRO A 80 -26.91 -4.86 8.32
CA PRO A 80 -27.13 -6.25 7.95
C PRO A 80 -27.56 -6.35 6.48
N THR A 81 -26.87 -7.18 5.70
CA THR A 81 -27.04 -7.42 4.25
C THR A 81 -26.54 -6.34 3.28
N LEU A 82 -26.35 -5.09 3.73
CA LEU A 82 -25.85 -4.00 2.86
C LEU A 82 -24.34 -3.78 3.00
N GLY A 83 -23.76 -4.20 4.13
CA GLY A 83 -22.35 -4.05 4.45
C GLY A 83 -22.08 -2.78 5.27
N ARG A 84 -20.80 -2.40 5.32
CA ARG A 84 -20.33 -1.29 6.15
C ARG A 84 -20.20 0.01 5.36
N PHE A 85 -20.45 1.12 6.03
CA PHE A 85 -20.33 2.46 5.47
C PHE A 85 -19.57 3.37 6.42
N ARG A 86 -18.58 4.08 5.90
CA ARG A 86 -17.90 5.17 6.60
C ARG A 86 -18.73 6.44 6.47
N VAL A 87 -19.00 7.11 7.58
CA VAL A 87 -19.79 8.33 7.65
C VAL A 87 -18.89 9.48 8.10
N SER A 88 -18.87 10.54 7.30
CA SER A 88 -18.28 11.83 7.64
C SER A 88 -19.40 12.84 7.84
N ALA A 89 -19.77 13.11 9.09
CA ALA A 89 -20.75 14.13 9.44
C ALA A 89 -20.07 15.48 9.71
N LEU A 90 -20.65 16.56 9.19
CA LEU A 90 -20.10 17.92 9.29
C LEU A 90 -21.21 18.98 9.34
N VAL A 91 -20.86 20.20 9.73
CA VAL A 91 -21.73 21.38 9.59
C VAL A 91 -21.20 22.27 8.47
N GLN A 92 -22.07 22.67 7.54
CA GLN A 92 -21.77 23.65 6.50
C GLN A 92 -22.89 24.68 6.39
N ARG A 93 -22.53 25.97 6.28
CA ARG A 93 -23.50 27.09 6.21
C ARG A 93 -24.57 26.98 7.30
N ASP A 94 -24.13 26.75 8.53
CA ASP A 94 -24.97 26.58 9.73
C ASP A 94 -25.98 25.43 9.68
N ALA A 95 -25.76 24.45 8.79
CA ALA A 95 -26.61 23.28 8.64
C ALA A 95 -25.82 21.98 8.66
N ALA A 96 -26.40 20.94 9.25
CA ALA A 96 -25.81 19.60 9.23
C ALA A 96 -25.70 19.06 7.79
N ALA A 97 -24.72 18.21 7.55
CA ALA A 97 -24.52 17.46 6.33
C ALA A 97 -23.77 16.17 6.64
N MET A 98 -23.84 15.19 5.75
CA MET A 98 -22.96 14.03 5.82
C MET A 98 -22.64 13.45 4.46
N VAL A 99 -21.48 12.78 4.41
CA VAL A 99 -21.04 11.96 3.29
C VAL A 99 -20.86 10.53 3.79
N LEU A 100 -21.51 9.59 3.12
CA LEU A 100 -21.34 8.16 3.39
C LEU A 100 -20.54 7.54 2.26
N ARG A 101 -19.54 6.72 2.59
CA ARG A 101 -18.75 5.94 1.65
C ARG A 101 -18.91 4.46 1.95
N ARG A 102 -19.12 3.66 0.91
CA ARG A 102 -19.15 2.19 1.07
C ARG A 102 -17.75 1.68 1.42
N ILE A 103 -17.66 0.83 2.43
CA ILE A 103 -16.44 0.13 2.81
C ILE A 103 -16.41 -1.22 2.06
N GLU A 104 -15.29 -1.52 1.40
CA GLU A 104 -15.12 -2.79 0.68
C GLU A 104 -14.90 -3.91 1.70
N THR A 105 -15.63 -5.01 1.54
CA THR A 105 -15.59 -6.13 2.51
C THR A 105 -14.76 -7.29 2.01
N LYS A 106 -14.57 -7.41 0.69
CA LYS A 106 -13.67 -8.42 0.14
C LYS A 106 -12.22 -8.00 0.37
N ILE A 107 -11.53 -8.74 1.23
CA ILE A 107 -10.08 -8.61 1.40
C ILE A 107 -9.40 -9.26 0.19
N PRO A 108 -8.61 -8.52 -0.61
CA PRO A 108 -7.84 -9.11 -1.69
C PRO A 108 -6.64 -9.88 -1.15
N THR A 109 -6.20 -10.89 -1.90
CA THR A 109 -4.94 -11.61 -1.66
C THR A 109 -3.74 -10.75 -2.06
N LEU A 110 -2.56 -11.06 -1.53
CA LEU A 110 -1.32 -10.36 -1.92
C LEU A 110 -1.02 -10.54 -3.42
N GLU A 111 -1.38 -11.68 -3.98
CA GLU A 111 -1.28 -12.01 -5.40
C GLU A 111 -2.22 -11.18 -6.27
N GLU A 112 -3.43 -10.86 -5.80
CA GLU A 112 -4.34 -9.97 -6.50
C GLU A 112 -3.86 -8.50 -6.43
N LEU A 113 -3.26 -8.10 -5.30
CA LEU A 113 -2.69 -6.75 -5.12
C LEU A 113 -1.41 -6.57 -5.93
N MET A 114 -0.58 -7.60 -5.98
CA MET A 114 0.73 -7.63 -6.62
C MET A 114 0.86 -8.86 -7.55
N PRO A 115 0.07 -8.94 -8.63
CA PRO A 115 0.16 -10.04 -9.59
C PRO A 115 1.56 -10.19 -10.19
N PRO A 116 1.89 -11.41 -10.66
CA PRO A 116 3.13 -11.68 -11.38
C PRO A 116 3.22 -10.80 -12.64
N PRO A 117 4.44 -10.52 -13.10
CA PRO A 117 4.63 -9.80 -14.36
C PRO A 117 3.94 -10.56 -15.50
N ALA A 118 3.39 -9.83 -16.46
CA ALA A 118 2.85 -10.45 -17.66
C ALA A 118 3.95 -11.30 -18.33
N PRO A 119 3.62 -12.48 -18.89
CA PRO A 119 4.58 -13.27 -19.65
C PRO A 119 5.20 -12.38 -20.71
N ARG A 120 6.54 -12.30 -20.74
CA ARG A 120 7.22 -11.65 -21.87
C ARG A 120 6.79 -12.40 -23.12
N GLU A 121 6.10 -11.74 -24.06
CA GLU A 121 5.82 -12.34 -25.36
C GLU A 121 7.17 -12.80 -25.91
N ALA A 122 7.39 -14.11 -26.00
CA ALA A 122 8.57 -14.63 -26.65
C ALA A 122 8.59 -14.03 -28.06
N PRO A 123 9.72 -13.49 -28.54
CA PRO A 123 9.81 -13.02 -29.92
C PRO A 123 9.31 -14.17 -30.79
N ARG A 124 8.30 -13.90 -31.63
CA ARG A 124 7.65 -14.90 -32.48
C ARG A 124 8.74 -15.63 -33.25
N ARG A 125 9.16 -16.80 -32.75
CA ARG A 125 10.08 -17.65 -33.51
C ARG A 125 9.29 -18.09 -34.73
N ALA A 126 9.86 -17.85 -35.91
CA ALA A 126 9.31 -18.40 -37.15
C ALA A 126 9.06 -19.90 -36.93
N PRO A 127 7.93 -20.44 -37.40
CA PRO A 127 7.58 -21.84 -37.19
C PRO A 127 8.70 -22.72 -37.74
N GLN A 128 9.42 -23.40 -36.83
CA GLN A 128 10.31 -24.48 -37.24
C GLN A 128 9.43 -25.68 -37.56
N VAL A 129 9.36 -26.03 -38.84
CA VAL A 129 8.79 -27.30 -39.28
C VAL A 129 9.78 -28.37 -38.83
N GLN A 130 9.46 -29.09 -37.76
CA GLN A 130 10.12 -30.35 -37.43
C GLN A 130 9.15 -31.50 -37.74
N GLU A 131 9.66 -32.48 -38.48
CA GLU A 131 8.96 -33.71 -38.80
C GLU A 131 8.77 -34.57 -37.54
N GLY A 132 7.54 -35.05 -37.33
CA GLY A 132 7.27 -36.23 -36.50
C GLY A 132 7.02 -35.99 -35.01
N GLY A 133 5.77 -35.65 -34.67
CA GLY A 133 5.19 -35.93 -33.35
C GLY A 133 4.71 -34.71 -32.57
N VAL A 134 3.45 -34.75 -32.11
CA VAL A 134 2.88 -33.74 -31.21
C VAL A 134 3.55 -33.90 -29.84
N ARG A 135 4.51 -33.02 -29.53
CA ARG A 135 5.04 -32.92 -28.17
C ARG A 135 3.89 -32.51 -27.24
N PRO A 136 3.71 -33.14 -26.07
CA PRO A 136 2.77 -32.63 -25.09
C PRO A 136 3.11 -31.16 -24.78
N PRO A 137 2.09 -30.30 -24.57
CA PRO A 137 2.34 -28.92 -24.21
C PRO A 137 3.25 -28.90 -22.99
N PRO A 138 4.24 -27.98 -22.93
CA PRO A 138 5.05 -27.83 -21.73
C PRO A 138 4.12 -27.67 -20.52
N PRO A 139 4.47 -28.24 -19.35
CA PRO A 139 3.71 -28.00 -18.13
C PRO A 139 3.54 -26.49 -17.96
N LYS A 140 2.32 -26.04 -17.62
CA LYS A 140 2.08 -24.62 -17.33
C LYS A 140 3.05 -24.23 -16.21
N GLU A 141 4.01 -23.36 -16.54
CA GLU A 141 4.93 -22.81 -15.53
C GLU A 141 4.09 -22.15 -14.43
N GLU A 142 4.39 -22.49 -13.18
CA GLU A 142 3.75 -21.82 -12.06
C GLU A 142 4.08 -20.32 -12.12
N PRO A 143 3.10 -19.43 -11.84
CA PRO A 143 3.33 -18.00 -11.88
C PRO A 143 4.43 -17.63 -10.88
N THR A 144 5.52 -17.06 -11.38
CA THR A 144 6.59 -16.53 -10.53
C THR A 144 6.16 -15.17 -9.99
N PHE A 145 5.80 -15.12 -8.71
CA PHE A 145 5.39 -13.87 -8.07
C PHE A 145 6.57 -12.93 -7.84
N PRO A 146 6.32 -11.61 -7.79
CA PRO A 146 7.38 -10.65 -7.51
C PRO A 146 8.03 -10.96 -6.15
N PRO A 147 9.37 -10.89 -6.01
CA PRO A 147 10.06 -11.23 -4.76
C PRO A 147 9.51 -10.51 -3.53
N VAL A 148 9.00 -9.29 -3.72
CA VAL A 148 8.34 -8.49 -2.67
C VAL A 148 7.17 -9.23 -2.01
N VAL A 149 6.37 -10.00 -2.76
CA VAL A 149 5.21 -10.73 -2.24
C VAL A 149 5.65 -11.79 -1.24
N LYS A 150 6.73 -12.51 -1.56
CA LYS A 150 7.32 -13.50 -0.66
C LYS A 150 7.80 -12.83 0.63
N THR A 151 8.55 -11.73 0.51
CA THR A 151 9.04 -10.97 1.67
C THR A 151 7.90 -10.51 2.59
N LEU A 152 6.80 -10.01 2.02
CA LEU A 152 5.63 -9.59 2.80
C LEU A 152 4.96 -10.76 3.52
N LYS A 153 4.82 -11.92 2.85
CA LYS A 153 4.29 -13.15 3.48
C LYS A 153 5.16 -13.60 4.65
N ASP A 154 6.48 -13.53 4.50
CA ASP A 154 7.43 -13.88 5.58
C ASP A 154 7.26 -12.94 6.79
N PHE A 155 7.01 -11.64 6.56
CA PHE A 155 6.68 -10.70 7.63
C PHE A 155 5.36 -11.05 8.34
N ALA A 156 4.31 -11.41 7.61
CA ALA A 156 3.04 -11.81 8.19
C ALA A 156 3.16 -13.03 9.13
N LEU A 157 4.06 -13.96 8.82
CA LEU A 157 4.28 -15.19 9.59
C LEU A 157 5.38 -15.06 10.66
N THR A 158 6.02 -13.88 10.76
CA THR A 158 7.05 -13.66 11.78
C THR A 158 6.45 -13.76 13.19
N LYS A 159 7.20 -14.35 14.14
CA LYS A 159 6.70 -14.58 15.51
C LYS A 159 6.62 -13.31 16.34
N ARG A 160 7.59 -12.41 16.20
CA ARG A 160 7.73 -11.21 17.03
C ARG A 160 8.46 -10.07 16.33
N GLY A 161 8.34 -8.88 16.89
CA GLY A 161 8.97 -7.66 16.39
C GLY A 161 7.95 -6.75 15.73
N MET A 162 8.42 -5.68 15.10
CA MET A 162 7.56 -4.62 14.58
C MET A 162 7.73 -4.44 13.06
N VAL A 163 6.62 -4.48 12.32
CA VAL A 163 6.56 -4.19 10.88
C VAL A 163 5.69 -2.96 10.68
N ILE A 164 6.28 -1.90 10.11
CA ILE A 164 5.59 -0.61 9.95
C ILE A 164 5.29 -0.38 8.47
N PHE A 165 4.01 -0.20 8.15
CA PHE A 165 3.54 0.19 6.82
C PHE A 165 3.41 1.71 6.72
N VAL A 166 4.07 2.31 5.74
CA VAL A 166 4.04 3.76 5.53
C VAL A 166 3.58 4.16 4.15
N GLY A 167 3.06 5.38 4.05
CA GLY A 167 2.54 5.96 2.82
C GLY A 167 1.48 7.02 3.08
N GLY A 168 1.18 7.83 2.07
CA GLY A 168 0.11 8.83 2.11
C GLY A 168 -1.29 8.23 2.28
N THR A 169 -2.29 9.10 2.39
CA THR A 169 -3.70 8.68 2.41
C THR A 169 -4.08 8.08 1.06
N GLY A 170 -4.82 6.97 1.06
CA GLY A 170 -5.29 6.33 -0.17
C GLY A 170 -4.23 5.58 -0.96
N THR A 171 -3.06 5.28 -0.37
CA THR A 171 -2.03 4.43 -1.01
C THR A 171 -2.28 2.93 -0.83
N GLY A 172 -3.34 2.52 -0.13
CA GLY A 172 -3.72 1.10 0.02
C GLY A 172 -3.06 0.36 1.19
N LYS A 173 -2.50 1.05 2.19
CA LYS A 173 -1.88 0.44 3.38
C LYS A 173 -2.81 -0.52 4.10
N SER A 174 -4.03 -0.08 4.42
CA SER A 174 -5.02 -0.89 5.13
C SER A 174 -5.39 -2.14 4.33
N THR A 175 -5.45 -2.04 3.00
CA THR A 175 -5.73 -3.17 2.11
C THR A 175 -4.59 -4.20 2.13
N SER A 176 -3.33 -3.75 2.05
CA SER A 176 -2.17 -4.64 2.13
C SER A 176 -2.05 -5.30 3.51
N LEU A 177 -2.29 -4.55 4.59
CA LEU A 177 -2.29 -5.09 5.94
C LEU A 177 -3.43 -6.09 6.16
N ALA A 178 -4.63 -5.83 5.65
CA ALA A 178 -5.73 -6.78 5.69
C ALA A 178 -5.35 -8.07 4.93
N ALA A 179 -4.74 -7.97 3.75
CA ALA A 179 -4.25 -9.16 3.03
C ALA A 179 -3.23 -9.96 3.86
N LEU A 180 -2.34 -9.30 4.60
CA LEU A 180 -1.35 -9.95 5.47
C LEU A 180 -1.97 -10.60 6.71
N VAL A 181 -2.91 -9.90 7.36
CA VAL A 181 -3.66 -10.44 8.51
C VAL A 181 -4.46 -11.66 8.07
N GLY A 182 -5.16 -11.57 6.94
CA GLY A 182 -5.88 -12.70 6.35
C GLY A 182 -4.96 -13.87 6.02
N TYR A 183 -3.82 -13.60 5.38
CA TYR A 183 -2.82 -14.63 5.07
C TYR A 183 -2.30 -15.35 6.33
N ARG A 184 -2.01 -14.62 7.40
CA ARG A 184 -1.62 -15.21 8.69
C ARG A 184 -2.76 -16.00 9.33
N ASN A 185 -3.98 -15.45 9.31
CA ASN A 185 -5.17 -16.09 9.87
C ASN A 185 -5.40 -17.49 9.28
N HIS A 186 -5.24 -17.62 7.96
CA HIS A 186 -5.41 -18.89 7.26
C HIS A 186 -4.30 -19.92 7.51
N LEU A 187 -3.08 -19.47 7.84
CA LEU A 187 -1.89 -20.36 7.89
C LEU A 187 -1.31 -20.56 9.29
N SER A 188 -1.82 -19.86 10.30
CA SER A 188 -1.31 -19.94 11.66
C SER A 188 -2.45 -20.03 12.67
N THR A 189 -2.08 -20.20 13.92
CA THR A 189 -3.01 -20.21 15.06
C THR A 189 -2.56 -19.18 16.08
N GLY A 190 -3.51 -18.64 16.83
CA GLY A 190 -3.24 -17.62 17.84
C GLY A 190 -4.36 -16.58 17.94
N HIS A 191 -4.05 -15.48 18.61
CA HIS A 191 -4.95 -14.36 18.81
C HIS A 191 -4.41 -13.10 18.11
N ILE A 192 -5.19 -12.58 17.16
CA ILE A 192 -4.89 -11.33 16.46
C ILE A 192 -5.82 -10.25 16.99
N ILE A 193 -5.26 -9.14 17.46
CA ILE A 193 -6.04 -7.97 17.91
C ILE A 193 -5.76 -6.81 16.97
N THR A 194 -6.81 -6.22 16.40
CA THR A 194 -6.70 -4.98 15.62
C THR A 194 -7.36 -3.83 16.36
N ILE A 195 -6.72 -2.66 16.32
CA ILE A 195 -7.27 -1.41 16.87
C ILE A 195 -7.24 -0.40 15.73
N GLU A 196 -8.41 0.06 15.30
CA GLU A 196 -8.58 0.80 14.03
C GLU A 196 -9.52 2.00 14.21
N ASP A 197 -9.44 2.99 13.30
CA ASP A 197 -10.22 4.22 13.33
C ASP A 197 -10.54 4.73 11.91
N PRO A 198 -11.65 4.26 11.28
CA PRO A 198 -12.50 3.14 11.67
C PRO A 198 -11.94 1.79 11.18
N ILE A 199 -12.63 0.68 11.48
CA ILE A 199 -12.31 -0.63 10.88
C ILE A 199 -12.68 -0.60 9.39
N GLU A 200 -11.70 -0.82 8.51
CA GLU A 200 -11.88 -0.78 7.06
C GLU A 200 -12.11 -2.18 6.45
N PHE A 201 -11.58 -3.25 7.06
CA PHE A 201 -11.80 -4.62 6.60
C PHE A 201 -12.23 -5.48 7.78
N VAL A 202 -13.27 -6.30 7.57
CA VAL A 202 -13.73 -7.24 8.60
C VAL A 202 -13.08 -8.59 8.34
N HIS A 203 -12.48 -9.15 9.38
CA HIS A 203 -11.84 -10.45 9.35
C HIS A 203 -12.66 -11.47 10.14
N ASP A 204 -13.12 -12.51 9.45
CA ASP A 204 -13.72 -13.66 10.11
C ASP A 204 -12.66 -14.49 10.85
N HIS A 205 -13.08 -15.18 11.90
CA HIS A 205 -12.23 -16.17 12.57
C HIS A 205 -11.92 -17.32 11.60
N ASP A 206 -10.69 -17.83 11.65
CA ASP A 206 -10.29 -19.04 10.93
C ASP A 206 -9.25 -19.83 11.76
N GLY A 207 -7.99 -19.92 11.30
CA GLY A 207 -6.91 -20.49 12.09
C GLY A 207 -6.60 -19.68 13.34
N CYS A 208 -6.82 -18.35 13.29
CA CYS A 208 -6.69 -17.45 14.42
C CYS A 208 -8.06 -16.96 14.92
N ILE A 209 -8.10 -16.62 16.22
CA ILE A 209 -9.17 -15.79 16.80
C ILE A 209 -8.82 -14.34 16.50
N ILE A 210 -9.79 -13.57 16.02
CA ILE A 210 -9.59 -12.17 15.64
C ILE A 210 -10.49 -11.27 16.48
N THR A 211 -9.88 -10.31 17.18
CA THR A 211 -10.59 -9.27 17.93
C THR A 211 -10.32 -7.92 17.26
N GLN A 212 -11.31 -7.35 16.57
CA GLN A 212 -11.19 -6.01 16.00
C GLN A 212 -11.89 -5.00 16.91
N ARG A 213 -11.24 -3.88 17.19
CA ARG A 213 -11.76 -2.82 18.06
C ARG A 213 -11.70 -1.47 17.35
N GLU A 214 -12.85 -0.86 17.14
CA GLU A 214 -12.97 0.45 16.54
C GLU A 214 -12.89 1.56 17.60
N VAL A 215 -11.98 2.51 17.40
CA VAL A 215 -11.85 3.68 18.25
C VAL A 215 -13.11 4.53 18.14
N GLY A 216 -13.66 4.86 19.30
CA GLY A 216 -14.90 5.61 19.43
C GLY A 216 -16.18 4.79 19.43
N VAL A 217 -16.09 3.48 19.20
CA VAL A 217 -17.20 2.52 19.27
C VAL A 217 -16.92 1.46 20.35
N ASP A 218 -15.85 0.68 20.18
CA ASP A 218 -15.49 -0.46 21.06
C ASP A 218 -14.45 -0.07 22.13
N THR A 219 -13.82 1.08 21.96
CA THR A 219 -12.80 1.63 22.86
C THR A 219 -12.80 3.15 22.76
N GLU A 220 -12.44 3.84 23.85
CA GLU A 220 -12.46 5.31 23.86
C GLU A 220 -11.35 5.92 23.02
N SER A 221 -10.15 5.34 23.07
CA SER A 221 -8.96 5.78 22.33
C SER A 221 -8.03 4.61 22.03
N PHE A 222 -7.01 4.87 21.19
CA PHE A 222 -5.91 3.91 20.96
C PHE A 222 -5.19 3.56 22.26
N GLU A 223 -4.88 4.54 23.10
CA GLU A 223 -4.15 4.33 24.35
C GLU A 223 -4.93 3.45 25.34
N VAL A 224 -6.24 3.65 25.45
CA VAL A 224 -7.11 2.80 26.28
C VAL A 224 -7.16 1.38 25.72
N ALA A 225 -7.24 1.23 24.39
CA ALA A 225 -7.27 -0.07 23.75
C ALA A 225 -5.96 -0.84 23.99
N LEU A 226 -4.83 -0.22 23.64
CA LEU A 226 -3.48 -0.78 23.75
C LEU A 226 -3.13 -1.14 25.20
N LYS A 227 -3.46 -0.27 26.16
CA LYS A 227 -3.24 -0.56 27.58
C LYS A 227 -3.92 -1.87 28.03
N ASN A 228 -5.13 -2.14 27.53
CA ASN A 228 -5.89 -3.33 27.89
C ASN A 228 -5.46 -4.57 27.07
N THR A 229 -4.96 -4.39 25.85
CA THR A 229 -4.44 -5.46 24.99
C THR A 229 -3.36 -6.30 25.67
N LEU A 230 -2.53 -5.72 26.56
CA LEU A 230 -1.53 -6.44 27.35
C LEU A 230 -2.09 -7.58 28.20
N ARG A 231 -3.39 -7.56 28.52
CA ARG A 231 -4.08 -8.57 29.35
C ARG A 231 -4.94 -9.53 28.53
N GLN A 232 -4.91 -9.41 27.21
CA GLN A 232 -5.77 -10.18 26.30
C GLN A 232 -5.01 -11.34 25.62
N ALA A 233 -3.78 -11.61 26.05
CA ALA A 233 -2.90 -12.65 25.49
C ALA A 233 -2.88 -12.64 23.94
N PRO A 234 -2.57 -11.51 23.29
CA PRO A 234 -2.42 -11.46 21.84
C PRO A 234 -1.15 -12.19 21.40
N ASP A 235 -1.12 -12.69 20.17
CA ASP A 235 0.11 -13.07 19.45
C ASP A 235 0.50 -11.97 18.45
N VAL A 236 -0.51 -11.33 17.86
CA VAL A 236 -0.35 -10.25 16.88
C VAL A 236 -1.21 -9.05 17.26
N ILE A 237 -0.64 -7.86 17.14
CA ILE A 237 -1.33 -6.60 17.39
C ILE A 237 -1.20 -5.73 16.15
N LEU A 238 -2.34 -5.39 15.55
CA LEU A 238 -2.42 -4.38 14.50
C LEU A 238 -2.83 -3.04 15.11
N ILE A 239 -1.93 -2.05 15.00
CA ILE A 239 -2.18 -0.66 15.37
C ILE A 239 -2.52 0.11 14.10
N GLY A 240 -3.79 0.46 13.93
CA GLY A 240 -4.32 1.09 12.72
C GLY A 240 -3.51 2.30 12.28
N GLU A 241 -3.06 3.13 13.23
CA GLU A 241 -2.11 4.22 12.96
C GLU A 241 -1.35 4.66 14.22
N ILE A 242 -0.06 4.99 14.07
CA ILE A 242 0.75 5.63 15.11
C ILE A 242 0.79 7.13 14.87
N ARG A 243 0.10 7.89 15.73
CA ARG A 243 0.06 9.38 15.67
C ARG A 243 0.80 10.07 16.81
N THR A 244 0.97 9.38 17.93
CA THR A 244 1.47 9.95 19.19
C THR A 244 2.66 9.15 19.69
N ARG A 245 3.47 9.80 20.53
CA ARG A 245 4.55 9.15 21.27
C ARG A 245 4.05 7.95 22.08
N ALA A 246 2.93 8.11 22.80
CA ALA A 246 2.37 7.06 23.65
C ALA A 246 2.02 5.80 22.86
N THR A 247 1.39 5.94 21.69
CA THR A 247 1.08 4.81 20.81
C THR A 247 2.34 4.12 20.28
N MET A 248 3.39 4.90 19.96
CA MET A 248 4.67 4.36 19.53
C MET A 248 5.39 3.59 20.66
N GLU A 249 5.34 4.10 21.89
CA GLU A 249 5.87 3.43 23.09
C GLU A 249 5.19 2.06 23.29
N TYR A 250 3.85 2.00 23.17
CA TYR A 250 3.15 0.71 23.23
C TYR A 250 3.60 -0.25 22.11
N ALA A 251 3.75 0.22 20.87
CA ALA A 251 4.25 -0.59 19.76
C ALA A 251 5.64 -1.19 20.07
N ILE A 252 6.55 -0.38 20.61
CA ILE A 252 7.88 -0.83 21.05
C ILE A 252 7.75 -1.86 22.17
N THR A 253 7.00 -1.58 23.23
CA THR A 253 6.81 -2.51 24.35
C THR A 253 6.21 -3.85 23.92
N PHE A 254 5.20 -3.84 23.03
CA PHE A 254 4.62 -5.08 22.51
C PHE A 254 5.62 -5.91 21.71
N SER A 255 6.39 -5.26 20.85
CA SER A 255 7.41 -5.94 20.05
C SER A 255 8.55 -6.51 20.90
N GLU A 256 8.97 -5.80 21.96
CA GLU A 256 9.96 -6.25 22.94
C GLU A 256 9.46 -7.46 23.76
N THR A 257 8.19 -7.43 24.17
CA THR A 257 7.55 -8.50 24.96
C THR A 257 7.19 -9.74 24.14
N GLY A 258 7.61 -9.80 22.87
CA GLY A 258 7.54 -11.01 22.07
C GLY A 258 6.34 -11.10 21.12
N HIS A 259 5.58 -10.02 20.94
CA HIS A 259 4.45 -9.98 20.01
C HIS A 259 4.90 -9.55 18.61
N LEU A 260 4.15 -9.95 17.58
CA LEU A 260 4.25 -9.28 16.28
C LEU A 260 3.36 -8.04 16.30
N VAL A 261 3.97 -6.87 16.07
CA VAL A 261 3.25 -5.61 15.91
C VAL A 261 3.23 -5.24 14.43
N LEU A 262 2.03 -5.10 13.88
CA LEU A 262 1.79 -4.48 12.58
C LEU A 262 1.26 -3.07 12.83
N ALA A 263 1.85 -2.06 12.20
CA ALA A 263 1.40 -0.69 12.43
C ALA A 263 1.41 0.13 11.15
N THR A 264 0.60 1.19 11.08
CA THR A 264 0.77 2.20 10.03
C THR A 264 1.31 3.52 10.57
N LEU A 265 2.03 4.24 9.72
CA LEU A 265 2.54 5.59 9.99
C LEU A 265 2.48 6.43 8.70
N HIS A 266 2.18 7.72 8.82
CA HIS A 266 2.24 8.64 7.70
C HIS A 266 3.67 9.13 7.43
N ALA A 267 4.35 8.48 6.50
CA ALA A 267 5.62 8.90 5.92
C ALA A 267 5.65 8.49 4.43
N ASN A 268 6.48 9.15 3.62
CA ASN A 268 6.53 8.85 2.19
C ASN A 268 7.39 7.63 1.86
N ASN A 269 8.45 7.39 2.63
CA ASN A 269 9.43 6.31 2.43
C ASN A 269 10.03 5.83 3.77
N ALA A 270 10.87 4.79 3.73
CA ALA A 270 11.30 4.09 4.94
C ALA A 270 12.19 4.94 5.87
N ASN A 271 13.11 5.73 5.31
CA ASN A 271 13.98 6.60 6.13
C ASN A 271 13.18 7.75 6.76
N GLN A 272 12.26 8.39 6.03
CA GLN A 272 11.38 9.42 6.60
C GLN A 272 10.45 8.85 7.70
N ALA A 273 10.08 7.58 7.62
CA ALA A 273 9.32 6.92 8.67
C ALA A 273 10.12 6.87 9.99
N LEU A 274 11.40 6.50 9.92
CA LEU A 274 12.28 6.49 11.09
C LEU A 274 12.51 7.91 11.62
N ASP A 275 12.76 8.90 10.77
CA ASP A 275 12.88 10.31 11.17
C ASP A 275 11.60 10.79 11.89
N ARG A 276 10.42 10.41 11.39
CA ARG A 276 9.15 10.74 12.03
C ARG A 276 8.99 10.08 13.40
N ILE A 277 9.40 8.82 13.55
CA ILE A 277 9.39 8.12 14.84
C ILE A 277 10.31 8.83 15.83
N ILE A 278 11.53 9.20 15.42
CA ILE A 278 12.49 9.94 16.25
C ILE A 278 11.87 11.25 16.76
N ASN A 279 11.16 11.97 15.90
CA ASN A 279 10.51 13.23 16.24
C ASN A 279 9.34 13.11 17.23
N PHE A 280 8.83 11.90 17.51
CA PHE A 280 7.88 11.71 18.61
C PHE A 280 8.56 11.81 19.98
N PHE A 281 9.86 11.60 20.06
CA PHE A 281 10.61 11.52 21.31
C PHE A 281 11.51 12.74 21.49
N PRO A 282 11.63 13.25 22.73
CA PRO A 282 12.60 14.29 23.03
C PRO A 282 14.03 13.73 22.92
N SER A 283 15.00 14.61 22.69
CA SER A 283 16.40 14.26 22.43
C SER A 283 17.04 13.34 23.47
N GLU A 284 16.70 13.55 24.74
CA GLU A 284 17.16 12.77 25.88
C GLU A 284 16.73 11.30 25.85
N ALA A 285 15.65 10.98 25.13
CA ALA A 285 15.16 9.60 24.97
C ALA A 285 15.71 8.92 23.70
N HIS A 286 16.41 9.64 22.82
CA HIS A 286 16.83 9.11 21.51
C HIS A 286 17.76 7.90 21.62
N ASN A 287 18.71 7.91 22.57
CA ASN A 287 19.61 6.77 22.76
C ASN A 287 18.86 5.47 23.06
N GLN A 288 17.84 5.54 23.93
CA GLN A 288 17.01 4.39 24.25
C GLN A 288 16.13 4.00 23.05
N LEU A 289 15.50 4.99 22.40
CA LEU A 289 14.69 4.75 21.20
C LEU A 289 15.47 4.03 20.10
N PHE A 290 16.71 4.47 19.80
CA PHE A 290 17.55 3.83 18.79
C PHE A 290 17.92 2.40 19.17
N LEU A 291 18.21 2.14 20.45
CA LEU A 291 18.43 0.79 20.93
C LEU A 291 17.18 -0.07 20.72
N ASP A 292 16.02 0.40 21.16
CA ASP A 292 14.77 -0.34 21.06
C ASP A 292 14.37 -0.63 19.61
N LEU A 293 14.48 0.37 18.72
CA LEU A 293 14.23 0.19 17.29
C LEU A 293 15.23 -0.80 16.67
N SER A 294 16.52 -0.71 17.02
CA SER A 294 17.53 -1.63 16.48
C SER A 294 17.26 -3.09 16.83
N LEU A 295 16.67 -3.35 18.01
CA LEU A 295 16.37 -4.70 18.49
C LEU A 295 15.02 -5.22 18.00
N ASN A 296 14.00 -4.35 17.96
CA ASN A 296 12.61 -4.77 17.82
C ASN A 296 12.01 -4.53 16.43
N LEU A 297 12.54 -3.58 15.64
CA LEU A 297 12.10 -3.37 14.27
C LEU A 297 12.42 -4.60 13.42
N LYS A 298 11.49 -5.01 12.56
CA LYS A 298 11.69 -6.06 11.55
C LYS A 298 11.79 -5.47 10.16
N ALA A 299 10.87 -4.60 9.81
CA ALA A 299 10.87 -3.94 8.53
C ALA A 299 10.05 -2.65 8.54
N VAL A 300 10.38 -1.75 7.60
CA VAL A 300 9.52 -0.66 7.19
C VAL A 300 9.15 -0.90 5.73
N VAL A 301 7.85 -0.97 5.46
CA VAL A 301 7.28 -1.18 4.13
C VAL A 301 6.59 0.11 3.70
N ALA A 302 7.16 0.81 2.72
CA ALA A 302 6.56 2.01 2.18
C ALA A 302 5.77 1.67 0.91
N GLN A 303 4.56 2.22 0.79
CA GLN A 303 3.63 1.90 -0.31
C GLN A 303 3.08 3.16 -0.98
N GLN A 304 3.11 3.13 -2.31
CA GLN A 304 2.45 4.08 -3.20
C GLN A 304 1.60 3.34 -4.25
N LEU A 305 0.67 4.06 -4.90
CA LEU A 305 -0.11 3.54 -6.02
C LEU A 305 0.20 4.35 -7.28
N VAL A 306 0.65 3.67 -8.32
CA VAL A 306 0.96 4.25 -9.62
C VAL A 306 -0.12 3.86 -10.65
N PRO A 307 -0.61 4.77 -11.51
CA PRO A 307 -1.51 4.41 -12.60
C PRO A 307 -0.87 3.38 -13.54
N ARG A 308 -1.64 2.37 -13.96
CA ARG A 308 -1.16 1.40 -14.95
C ARG A 308 -1.09 2.03 -16.34
N LYS A 309 -0.14 1.57 -17.17
CA LYS A 309 -0.02 1.96 -18.58
C LYS A 309 -1.29 1.68 -19.39
N SER A 310 -2.05 0.65 -19.02
CA SER A 310 -3.35 0.32 -19.63
C SER A 310 -4.41 1.40 -19.45
N GLY A 311 -4.21 2.37 -18.54
CA GLY A 311 -5.20 3.37 -18.16
C GLY A 311 -6.30 2.83 -17.23
N GLN A 312 -6.29 1.52 -16.92
CA GLN A 312 -7.26 0.89 -16.02
C GLN A 312 -6.60 0.47 -14.71
N GLY A 313 -7.10 1.02 -13.61
CA GLY A 313 -6.64 0.68 -12.26
C GLY A 313 -5.28 1.27 -11.91
N ARG A 314 -4.70 0.75 -10.83
CA ARG A 314 -3.41 1.17 -10.28
C ARG A 314 -2.58 -0.06 -9.93
N ARG A 315 -1.27 0.11 -9.83
CA ARG A 315 -0.31 -0.88 -9.37
C ARG A 315 0.33 -0.39 -8.09
N ALA A 316 0.49 -1.28 -7.10
CA ALA A 316 1.24 -0.96 -5.91
C ALA A 316 2.74 -0.90 -6.21
N VAL A 317 3.39 0.17 -5.76
CA VAL A 317 4.85 0.31 -5.74
C VAL A 317 5.26 0.19 -4.28
N ILE A 318 6.22 -0.69 -3.99
CA ILE A 318 6.62 -1.03 -2.63
C ILE A 318 8.12 -0.82 -2.47
N GLU A 319 8.49 -0.09 -1.43
CA GLU A 319 9.83 -0.03 -0.89
C GLU A 319 9.90 -0.83 0.40
N ILE A 320 10.98 -1.59 0.61
CA ILE A 320 11.19 -2.40 1.82
C ILE A 320 12.58 -2.12 2.39
N LEU A 321 12.59 -1.62 3.62
CA LEU A 321 13.74 -1.65 4.51
C LEU A 321 13.62 -2.85 5.45
N ILE A 322 14.63 -3.71 5.52
CA ILE A 322 14.68 -4.83 6.45
C ILE A 322 15.73 -4.55 7.53
N ASN A 323 15.40 -4.82 8.79
CA ASN A 323 16.31 -4.59 9.91
C ASN A 323 17.34 -5.73 10.05
N THR A 324 18.27 -5.79 9.10
CA THR A 324 19.42 -6.72 9.11
C THR A 324 20.44 -6.31 10.18
N PRO A 325 21.43 -7.14 10.55
CA PRO A 325 22.42 -6.77 11.56
C PRO A 325 23.14 -5.44 11.26
N LEU A 326 23.41 -5.15 9.98
CA LEU A 326 24.02 -3.87 9.57
C LEU A 326 23.01 -2.71 9.67
N ALA A 327 21.75 -2.90 9.27
CA ALA A 327 20.72 -1.89 9.44
C ALA A 327 20.49 -1.57 10.94
N ALA A 328 20.46 -2.60 11.78
CA ALA A 328 20.29 -2.47 13.23
C ALA A 328 21.44 -1.66 13.85
N ASP A 329 22.69 -1.92 13.45
CA ASP A 329 23.85 -1.13 13.90
C ASP A 329 23.75 0.34 13.45
N MET A 330 23.35 0.59 12.20
CA MET A 330 23.11 1.96 11.71
C MET A 330 22.00 2.67 12.49
N ILE A 331 20.88 2.00 12.76
CA ILE A 331 19.76 2.54 13.55
C ILE A 331 20.25 2.84 14.97
N ARG A 332 20.98 1.92 15.60
CA ARG A 332 21.53 2.09 16.96
C ARG A 332 22.45 3.31 17.07
N LYS A 333 23.20 3.62 16.01
CA LYS A 333 24.08 4.79 15.92
C LYS A 333 23.36 6.08 15.50
N GLY A 334 22.06 6.02 15.21
CA GLY A 334 21.29 7.16 14.69
C GLY A 334 21.60 7.52 13.24
N GLU A 335 22.25 6.66 12.47
CA GLU A 335 22.69 6.91 11.10
C GLU A 335 21.60 6.62 10.06
N VAL A 336 20.36 7.05 10.33
CA VAL A 336 19.16 6.75 9.51
C VAL A 336 19.33 7.17 8.04
N HIS A 337 20.02 8.28 7.79
CA HIS A 337 20.31 8.78 6.44
C HIS A 337 21.09 7.79 5.56
N LYS A 338 21.85 6.84 6.15
CA LYS A 338 22.62 5.83 5.40
C LYS A 338 21.78 4.63 4.96
N LEU A 339 20.59 4.45 5.53
CA LEU A 339 19.75 3.28 5.28
C LEU A 339 19.26 3.21 3.83
N LYS A 340 19.09 4.35 3.15
CA LYS A 340 18.71 4.37 1.73
C LYS A 340 19.76 3.68 0.85
N GLU A 341 21.02 4.01 1.06
CA GLU A 341 22.15 3.41 0.32
C GLU A 341 22.34 1.93 0.69
N LEU A 342 22.07 1.56 1.95
CA LEU A 342 22.04 0.16 2.35
C LEU A 342 20.98 -0.63 1.58
N MET A 343 19.74 -0.10 1.50
CA MET A 343 18.65 -0.75 0.77
C MET A 343 19.01 -0.98 -0.70
N LYS A 344 19.58 0.03 -1.38
CA LYS A 344 19.98 -0.07 -2.78
C LYS A 344 20.90 -1.25 -3.05
N LYS A 345 21.83 -1.54 -2.12
CA LYS A 345 22.85 -2.59 -2.24
C LYS A 345 22.39 -3.96 -1.74
N SER A 346 21.27 -4.03 -1.02
CA SER A 346 20.84 -5.24 -0.28
C SER A 346 19.64 -5.93 -0.91
N ARG A 347 19.54 -5.88 -2.26
CA ARG A 347 18.38 -6.41 -2.99
C ARG A 347 18.20 -7.92 -2.84
N GLU A 348 19.30 -8.66 -2.76
CA GLU A 348 19.31 -10.11 -2.51
C GLU A 348 18.75 -10.49 -1.13
N GLN A 349 18.78 -9.57 -0.16
CA GLN A 349 18.20 -9.77 1.17
C GLN A 349 16.71 -9.42 1.21
N GLY A 350 16.12 -9.04 0.07
CA GLY A 350 14.70 -8.66 -0.05
C GLY A 350 14.43 -7.17 0.15
N MET A 351 15.47 -6.33 0.30
CA MET A 351 15.29 -4.87 0.31
C MET A 351 15.06 -4.34 -1.10
N VAL A 352 14.34 -3.24 -1.21
CA VAL A 352 14.11 -2.58 -2.49
C VAL A 352 13.76 -1.12 -2.23
N THR A 353 14.33 -0.19 -2.99
CA THR A 353 13.94 1.23 -2.93
C THR A 353 12.78 1.54 -3.87
N PHE A 354 12.09 2.66 -3.67
CA PHE A 354 11.05 3.10 -4.60
C PHE A 354 11.57 3.25 -6.03
N ASP A 355 12.73 3.87 -6.21
CA ASP A 355 13.33 4.07 -7.55
C ASP A 355 13.58 2.72 -8.25
N GLN A 356 14.07 1.74 -7.50
CA GLN A 356 14.29 0.37 -7.97
C GLN A 356 12.96 -0.33 -8.32
N ALA A 357 11.94 -0.20 -7.48
CA ALA A 357 10.62 -0.79 -7.72
C ALA A 357 9.90 -0.15 -8.91
N LEU A 358 9.97 1.17 -9.07
CA LEU A 358 9.42 1.89 -10.22
C LEU A 358 10.10 1.46 -11.51
N TYR A 359 11.42 1.29 -11.46
CA TYR A 359 12.18 0.77 -12.57
C TYR A 359 11.75 -0.65 -12.96
N ASP A 360 11.58 -1.55 -11.99
CA ASP A 360 11.10 -2.91 -12.26
C ASP A 360 9.74 -2.89 -12.95
N LEU A 361 8.78 -2.12 -12.42
CA LEU A 361 7.44 -2.00 -12.99
C LEU A 361 7.44 -1.38 -14.40
N TYR A 362 8.37 -0.47 -14.68
CA TYR A 362 8.55 0.07 -16.03
C TYR A 362 9.06 -1.01 -16.99
N GLN A 363 10.06 -1.80 -16.57
CA GLN A 363 10.61 -2.89 -17.37
C GLN A 363 9.62 -4.05 -17.58
N GLU A 364 8.70 -4.24 -16.65
CA GLU A 364 7.56 -5.17 -16.79
C GLU A 364 6.47 -4.63 -17.74
N GLY A 365 6.56 -3.38 -18.18
CA GLY A 365 5.57 -2.73 -19.04
C GLY A 365 4.27 -2.33 -18.32
N GLU A 366 4.25 -2.42 -16.99
CA GLU A 366 3.08 -2.11 -16.15
C GLU A 366 2.80 -0.62 -16.05
N ILE A 367 3.85 0.21 -16.12
CA ILE A 367 3.76 1.68 -16.05
C ILE A 367 4.50 2.34 -17.22
N ASN A 368 4.12 3.58 -17.52
CA ASN A 368 4.81 4.37 -18.53
C ASN A 368 6.03 5.11 -17.92
N TYR A 369 6.89 5.63 -18.78
CA TYR A 369 8.11 6.34 -18.39
C TYR A 369 7.83 7.59 -17.54
N GLU A 370 6.79 8.35 -17.87
CA GLU A 370 6.43 9.58 -17.17
C GLU A 370 6.00 9.29 -15.73
N GLU A 371 5.16 8.28 -15.54
CA GLU A 371 4.70 7.82 -14.22
C GLU A 371 5.84 7.26 -13.37
N ALA A 372 6.79 6.53 -13.99
CA ALA A 372 7.98 6.03 -13.30
C ALA A 372 8.85 7.18 -12.75
N LEU A 373 9.00 8.28 -13.50
CA LEU A 373 9.77 9.44 -13.05
C LEU A 373 9.01 10.31 -12.04
N ARG A 374 7.68 10.44 -12.20
CA ARG A 374 6.84 11.33 -11.38
C ARG A 374 6.82 10.94 -9.90
N LEU A 375 6.88 9.64 -9.61
CA LEU A 375 6.79 9.09 -8.26
C LEU A 375 8.16 8.68 -7.68
N ALA A 376 9.23 8.85 -8.44
CA ALA A 376 10.59 8.54 -8.00
C ALA A 376 11.02 9.45 -6.85
N ASP A 377 11.77 8.89 -5.89
CA ASP A 377 12.51 9.70 -4.92
C ASP A 377 13.63 10.46 -5.66
N SER A 378 14.26 9.81 -6.65
CA SER A 378 15.24 10.42 -7.56
C SER A 378 14.91 10.11 -9.01
N ALA A 379 14.23 11.06 -9.69
CA ALA A 379 13.92 10.95 -11.11
C ALA A 379 15.17 10.79 -11.98
N ASN A 380 16.31 11.36 -11.57
CA ASN A 380 17.58 11.19 -12.28
C ASN A 380 18.11 9.75 -12.17
N GLU A 381 17.99 9.12 -11.00
CA GLU A 381 18.42 7.75 -10.77
C GLU A 381 17.58 6.77 -11.60
N VAL A 382 16.25 6.92 -11.58
CA VAL A 382 15.35 6.11 -12.44
C VAL A 382 15.67 6.30 -13.92
N ARG A 383 15.89 7.55 -14.37
CA ARG A 383 16.31 7.82 -15.75
C ARG A 383 17.62 7.13 -16.12
N LEU A 384 18.59 7.12 -15.20
CA LEU A 384 19.88 6.47 -15.42
C LEU A 384 19.71 4.94 -15.51
N MET A 385 18.95 4.33 -14.61
CA MET A 385 18.64 2.90 -14.64
C MET A 385 17.96 2.48 -15.96
N ILE A 386 17.02 3.28 -16.47
CA ILE A 386 16.36 3.07 -17.76
C ILE A 386 17.35 3.15 -18.91
N LYS A 387 18.22 4.17 -18.94
CA LYS A 387 19.21 4.35 -20.00
C LYS A 387 20.29 3.28 -20.03
N LEU A 388 20.83 2.90 -18.87
CA LEU A 388 21.95 1.96 -18.79
C LEU A 388 21.58 0.55 -19.25
N GLN A 389 20.33 0.11 -19.06
CA GLN A 389 19.85 -1.16 -19.65
C GLN A 389 19.35 -1.01 -21.09
N GLY A 390 18.71 0.11 -21.46
CA GLY A 390 18.28 0.35 -22.84
C GLY A 390 19.43 0.54 -23.84
N GLY A 391 20.62 0.90 -23.35
CA GLY A 391 21.83 1.07 -24.15
C GLY A 391 22.57 -0.21 -24.52
N GLY A 392 22.24 -1.37 -23.93
CA GLY A 392 22.91 -2.64 -24.23
C GLY A 392 22.70 -3.10 -25.68
N GLU A 393 21.49 -2.97 -26.21
CA GLU A 393 21.19 -3.33 -27.60
C GLU A 393 21.79 -2.33 -28.60
N GLN A 394 21.85 -1.04 -28.24
CA GLN A 394 22.42 0.01 -29.09
C GLN A 394 23.95 0.01 -29.09
N HIS A 395 24.58 -0.35 -27.98
CA HIS A 395 26.03 -0.49 -27.89
C HIS A 395 26.50 -1.74 -28.64
N ASP A 396 25.78 -2.87 -28.56
CA ASP A 396 26.10 -4.07 -29.34
C ASP A 396 25.88 -3.86 -30.84
N ALA A 397 24.82 -3.13 -31.24
CA ALA A 397 24.58 -2.79 -32.64
C ALA A 397 25.64 -1.84 -33.20
N MET A 398 26.06 -0.83 -32.42
CA MET A 398 27.13 0.09 -32.81
C MET A 398 28.51 -0.59 -32.81
N THR A 399 28.81 -1.45 -31.83
CA THR A 399 30.06 -2.22 -31.78
C THR A 399 30.15 -3.23 -32.93
N ARG A 400 29.03 -3.88 -33.31
CA ARG A 400 28.96 -4.73 -34.51
C ARG A 400 29.14 -3.92 -35.80
N ALA A 401 28.47 -2.79 -35.92
CA ALA A 401 28.61 -1.90 -37.07
C ALA A 401 30.05 -1.35 -37.22
N ILE A 402 30.73 -1.05 -36.11
CA ILE A 402 32.13 -0.60 -36.11
C ILE A 402 33.08 -1.76 -36.47
N SER A 403 32.77 -3.00 -36.03
CA SER A 403 33.56 -4.18 -36.40
C SER A 403 33.44 -4.58 -37.88
N GLU A 404 32.33 -4.24 -38.53
CA GLU A 404 32.11 -4.49 -39.98
C GLU A 404 32.75 -3.42 -40.88
N ILE A 405 33.12 -2.25 -40.35
CA ILE A 405 33.66 -1.12 -41.13
C ILE A 405 35.20 -1.18 -41.27
N SER A 406 35.87 -2.14 -40.66
CA SER A 406 37.34 -2.25 -40.72
C SER A 406 37.76 -3.40 -41.64
N LEU A 407 38.11 -3.08 -42.89
CA LEU A 407 39.22 -3.61 -43.71
C LEU A 407 38.93 -3.45 -45.21
N ILE A 408 39.43 -2.38 -45.81
CA ILE A 408 39.90 -2.38 -47.20
C ILE A 408 41.34 -1.86 -47.14
N GLU A 409 42.30 -2.78 -47.23
CA GLU A 409 43.70 -2.43 -47.50
C GLU A 409 43.77 -1.80 -48.89
N GLN A 410 44.28 -0.57 -48.98
CA GLN A 410 44.58 0.07 -50.25
C GLN A 410 45.82 -0.61 -50.85
N GLU A 411 45.65 -1.28 -51.98
CA GLU A 411 46.75 -1.72 -52.83
C GLU A 411 47.53 -0.50 -53.35
N ASP A 412 48.82 -0.48 -53.04
CA ASP A 412 49.79 0.54 -53.46
C ASP A 412 50.17 0.28 -54.93
N ASP A 413 49.67 1.12 -55.84
CA ASP A 413 49.83 1.01 -57.29
C ASP A 413 51.23 1.51 -57.70
N GLY A 414 52.24 0.66 -57.47
CA GLY A 414 53.63 0.89 -57.86
C GLY A 414 53.85 0.75 -59.37
N MET A 415 53.86 1.88 -60.09
CA MET A 415 54.27 1.96 -61.50
C MET A 415 55.74 1.54 -61.70
N PRO A 416 56.08 0.69 -62.71
CA PRO A 416 57.45 0.25 -62.94
C PRO A 416 58.26 1.27 -63.77
N LEU A 417 59.44 1.63 -63.25
CA LEU A 417 60.51 2.34 -63.97
C LEU A 417 61.10 1.44 -65.07
N ARG A 418 61.12 1.93 -66.32
CA ARG A 418 61.85 1.34 -67.44
C ARG A 418 63.35 1.65 -67.36
N LEU A 419 64.17 0.65 -67.65
CA LEU A 419 65.62 0.74 -67.88
C LEU A 419 65.92 0.69 -69.41
N GLY A 420 66.91 1.47 -69.86
CA GLY A 420 67.54 1.47 -71.21
C GLY A 420 67.01 2.61 -72.12
N ASP A 421 67.80 3.49 -72.72
CA ASP A 421 69.25 3.66 -72.92
C ASP A 421 69.65 5.14 -72.77
#